data_AF-A0A517E1E5-F1
#
_entry.id   AF-A0A517E1E5-F1
#
_cell.length_a   1.000
_cell.length_b   1.000
_cell.length_c   1.000
_cell.angle_alpha   90.00
_cell.angle_beta   90.00
_cell.angle_gamma   90.00
#
_symmetry.space_group_name_H-M   'P 1'
#
loop_
_entity.id
_entity.type
_entity.pdbx_description
1 polymer ?
#
loop_
_entity_poly.entity_id
_entity_poly.type
_entity_poly.pdbx_seq_one_letter_code
_entity_poly.pdbx_strand_id
1 'polypeptide(L)'
;MSEQRALLQESVLAAGVMNNYTSGKLYGCISQVDSAGTVHAGVVKTLPGGNYFEGHDARVLNFLKGSEYKALVVDYTYGTSSLYGIFDPAANGVWGTPVVRTNTNWDINNPYSIVTNGNDMFLMGYDGVDIIKVDLTTFNAASGNPFFTYTPLAGKQGHGVDMDAVEIDGTLYLAALFINAEGYSNYGNSQLVLVDAATGDLFETIDLNANANSIAIAADKFAYVTSFGGVQQPGGNATSQLEVVDLSIPEVTQTIGMVTPVTDGDYVDIALVGANAYVLTANFDANYQFYTYRLVKTTQAFLKGGSFGTVPDVDYSTYTQNLIPSGATWLLAYDGIVLWFVRATEIYTIDTSVNVSSAALTKRADATLYNATTNPQGLGIDDPHEVYGQLNTAAVVIPAASAAPRAFARGASHTKHAKVMLPPEELEKFKAAAVQAAAAQEKK
;
A
#
# COMPACT_ATOMS: atom_id res chain seq x y z
N MET A 1 30.26 26.24 19.48
CA MET A 1 28.87 26.38 19.93
C MET A 1 28.03 25.54 19.00
N SER A 2 27.56 24.39 19.49
CA SER A 2 26.72 23.47 18.73
C SER A 2 25.35 24.09 18.56
N GLU A 3 24.94 24.36 17.33
CA GLU A 3 23.54 24.64 17.04
C GLU A 3 22.70 23.48 17.57
N GLN A 4 21.71 23.83 18.39
CA GLN A 4 20.63 22.96 18.78
C GLN A 4 19.99 22.46 17.48
N ARG A 5 20.23 21.19 17.10
CA ARG A 5 19.38 20.52 16.11
C ARG A 5 17.96 20.69 16.62
N ALA A 6 17.16 21.48 15.92
CA ALA A 6 15.72 21.47 16.12
C ALA A 6 15.29 20.01 16.14
N LEU A 7 14.62 19.58 17.21
CA LEU A 7 14.13 18.21 17.36
C LEU A 7 13.37 17.87 16.08
N LEU A 8 13.98 17.03 15.24
CA LEU A 8 13.31 16.51 14.04
C LEU A 8 12.07 15.81 14.56
N GLN A 9 10.88 16.25 14.15
CA GLN A 9 9.65 15.54 14.47
C GLN A 9 9.82 14.09 13.99
N GLU A 10 9.60 13.16 14.90
CA GLU A 10 9.68 11.74 14.60
C GLU A 10 8.61 11.37 13.58
N SER A 11 8.97 10.50 12.63
CA SER A 11 7.98 9.98 11.69
C SER A 11 7.03 9.03 12.41
N VAL A 12 5.78 8.98 11.96
CA VAL A 12 4.74 8.13 12.51
C VAL A 12 4.10 7.31 11.40
N LEU A 13 4.09 6.00 11.61
CA LEU A 13 3.33 5.05 10.80
C LEU A 13 2.05 4.69 11.56
N ALA A 14 0.89 4.87 10.92
CA ALA A 14 -0.39 4.38 11.42
C ALA A 14 -0.76 3.08 10.69
N ALA A 15 -1.49 2.21 11.36
CA ALA A 15 -1.93 0.94 10.79
C ALA A 15 -3.33 0.56 11.28
N GLY A 16 -4.10 -0.05 10.38
CA GLY A 16 -5.35 -0.72 10.73
C GLY A 16 -5.03 -2.08 11.34
N VAL A 17 -5.38 -2.26 12.62
CA VAL A 17 -5.19 -3.50 13.37
C VAL A 17 -6.52 -4.23 13.40
N MET A 18 -6.50 -5.52 13.09
CA MET A 18 -7.68 -6.39 13.05
C MET A 18 -7.42 -7.65 13.90
N ASN A 19 -8.50 -8.29 14.36
CA ASN A 19 -8.38 -9.56 15.08
C ASN A 19 -8.01 -10.72 14.12
N ASN A 20 -8.98 -11.20 13.34
CA ASN A 20 -8.71 -12.19 12.31
C ASN A 20 -9.82 -12.25 11.24
N TYR A 21 -9.45 -12.10 9.96
CA TYR A 21 -10.33 -12.25 8.79
C TYR A 21 -11.14 -13.55 8.75
N THR A 22 -10.60 -14.66 9.28
CA THR A 22 -11.23 -15.99 9.18
C THR A 22 -12.09 -16.35 10.39
N SER A 23 -12.03 -15.57 11.48
CA SER A 23 -12.65 -15.93 12.76
C SER A 23 -14.11 -15.48 12.93
N GLY A 24 -14.65 -14.70 11.99
CA GLY A 24 -15.97 -14.08 12.10
C GLY A 24 -16.07 -12.96 13.15
N LYS A 25 -15.00 -12.68 13.91
CA LYS A 25 -14.86 -11.55 14.83
C LYS A 25 -14.01 -10.47 14.17
N LEU A 26 -14.60 -9.73 13.24
CA LEU A 26 -13.92 -8.62 12.56
C LEU A 26 -14.02 -7.38 13.44
N TYR A 27 -13.21 -7.30 14.49
CA TYR A 27 -13.04 -6.06 15.24
C TYR A 27 -11.76 -5.38 14.77
N GLY A 28 -11.82 -4.06 14.61
CA GLY A 28 -10.70 -3.26 14.14
C GLY A 28 -10.44 -2.00 14.97
N CYS A 29 -9.25 -1.45 14.81
CA CYS A 29 -8.89 -0.11 15.26
C CYS A 29 -7.74 0.45 14.42
N ILE A 30 -7.46 1.74 14.56
CA ILE A 30 -6.23 2.36 14.06
C ILE A 30 -5.28 2.54 15.24
N SER A 31 -4.06 2.03 15.08
CA SER A 31 -2.93 2.21 16.00
C SER A 31 -1.80 2.93 15.29
N GLN A 32 -0.86 3.50 16.03
CA GLN A 32 0.34 4.10 15.44
C GLN A 32 1.61 3.77 16.20
N VAL A 33 2.74 3.93 15.53
CA VAL A 33 4.08 3.84 16.11
C VAL A 33 4.97 4.93 15.51
N ASP A 34 5.78 5.57 16.35
CA ASP A 34 6.79 6.51 15.88
C ASP A 34 8.13 5.83 15.52
N SER A 35 8.99 6.55 14.82
CA SER A 35 10.30 6.04 14.37
C SER A 35 11.26 5.73 15.53
N ALA A 36 11.01 6.23 16.74
CA ALA A 36 11.77 5.85 17.93
C ALA A 36 11.28 4.52 18.54
N GLY A 37 10.02 4.13 18.28
CA GLY A 37 9.39 2.92 18.76
C GLY A 37 8.33 3.14 19.84
N THR A 38 7.88 4.39 20.07
CA THR A 38 6.73 4.64 20.95
C THR A 38 5.45 4.22 20.23
N VAL A 39 4.72 3.29 20.83
CA VAL A 39 3.45 2.81 20.31
C VAL A 39 2.29 3.50 21.00
N HIS A 40 1.31 3.93 20.20
CA HIS A 40 0.01 4.39 20.66
C HIS A 40 -1.06 3.47 20.04
N ALA A 41 -1.51 2.48 20.80
CA ALA A 41 -2.52 1.53 20.36
C ALA A 41 -3.94 2.13 20.43
N GLY A 42 -4.75 1.90 19.39
CA GLY A 42 -6.15 2.30 19.33
C GLY A 42 -6.37 3.82 19.39
N VAL A 43 -5.56 4.59 18.66
CA VAL A 43 -5.72 6.05 18.51
C VAL A 43 -7.05 6.41 17.85
N VAL A 44 -7.61 5.52 17.01
CA VAL A 44 -9.00 5.60 16.55
C VAL A 44 -9.66 4.24 16.75
N LYS A 45 -10.74 4.21 17.55
CA LYS A 45 -11.49 2.98 17.83
C LYS A 45 -12.87 2.95 17.17
N THR A 46 -13.41 4.13 16.85
CA THR A 46 -14.76 4.34 16.30
C THR A 46 -14.75 5.56 15.40
N LEU A 47 -15.63 5.61 14.40
CA LEU A 47 -16.01 6.84 13.71
C LEU A 47 -17.33 7.36 14.29
N PRO A 48 -17.50 8.69 14.53
CA PRO A 48 -18.76 9.22 15.05
C PRO A 48 -19.96 8.81 14.18
N GLY A 49 -20.98 8.22 14.82
CA GLY A 49 -22.17 7.69 14.13
C GLY A 49 -22.08 6.21 13.72
N GLY A 50 -20.93 5.55 13.92
CA GLY A 50 -20.72 4.11 13.73
C GLY A 50 -20.44 3.37 15.05
N ASN A 51 -20.36 2.04 14.97
CA ASN A 51 -19.89 1.19 16.07
C ASN A 51 -18.36 1.27 16.18
N TYR A 52 -17.74 0.45 17.04
CA TYR A 52 -16.35 0.04 16.79
C TYR A 52 -16.27 -0.54 15.38
N PHE A 53 -15.11 -0.68 14.76
CA PHE A 53 -14.98 -1.30 13.43
C PHE A 53 -15.41 -2.79 13.49
N GLU A 54 -16.68 -3.05 13.74
CA GLU A 54 -17.33 -4.30 14.12
C GLU A 54 -17.94 -4.90 12.87
N GLY A 55 -17.39 -6.01 12.40
CA GLY A 55 -17.73 -6.58 11.10
C GLY A 55 -16.97 -5.95 9.93
N HIS A 56 -16.11 -4.96 10.16
CA HIS A 56 -15.65 -4.02 9.13
C HIS A 56 -14.12 -3.88 9.09
N ASP A 57 -13.58 -3.51 7.93
CA ASP A 57 -12.15 -3.30 7.70
C ASP A 57 -11.73 -1.89 8.14
N ALA A 58 -10.94 -1.79 9.20
CA ALA A 58 -10.30 -0.54 9.60
C ALA A 58 -9.17 -0.21 8.62
N ARG A 59 -9.24 0.95 7.96
CA ARG A 59 -8.18 1.44 7.07
C ARG A 59 -7.70 2.83 7.40
N VAL A 60 -6.46 3.13 7.06
CA VAL A 60 -5.85 4.45 7.18
C VAL A 60 -5.09 4.78 5.90
N LEU A 61 -5.35 5.97 5.37
CA LEU A 61 -4.65 6.55 4.24
C LEU A 61 -4.17 7.95 4.64
N ASN A 62 -2.97 8.35 4.24
CA ASN A 62 -2.40 9.66 4.58
C ASN A 62 -2.52 10.64 3.41
N PHE A 63 -2.75 11.91 3.72
CA PHE A 63 -2.70 12.94 2.69
C PHE A 63 -2.29 14.32 3.24
N LEU A 64 -1.93 15.23 2.35
CA LEU A 64 -1.58 16.61 2.66
C LEU A 64 -2.73 17.56 2.32
N LYS A 65 -3.05 18.45 3.26
CA LYS A 65 -3.93 19.60 3.03
C LYS A 65 -3.11 20.87 3.26
N GLY A 66 -2.63 21.48 2.17
CA GLY A 66 -1.61 22.53 2.26
C GLY A 66 -0.33 21.97 2.89
N SER A 67 0.05 22.46 4.07
CA SER A 67 1.20 21.96 4.83
C SER A 67 0.83 21.04 5.99
N GLU A 68 -0.45 20.72 6.16
CA GLU A 68 -0.94 19.90 7.27
C GLU A 68 -1.06 18.43 6.84
N TYR A 69 -0.49 17.53 7.63
CA TYR A 69 -0.73 16.10 7.48
C TYR A 69 -2.12 15.76 7.99
N LYS A 70 -2.84 14.95 7.22
CA LYS A 70 -4.16 14.42 7.54
C LYS A 70 -4.16 12.91 7.36
N ALA A 71 -5.09 12.25 8.05
CA ALA A 71 -5.36 10.83 7.86
C ALA A 71 -6.83 10.62 7.51
N LEU A 72 -7.09 9.96 6.40
CA LEU A 72 -8.39 9.39 6.09
C LEU A 72 -8.47 8.01 6.74
N VAL A 73 -9.34 7.87 7.73
CA VAL A 73 -9.68 6.60 8.34
C VAL A 73 -10.99 6.11 7.74
N VAL A 74 -11.03 4.83 7.39
CA VAL A 74 -12.16 4.21 6.72
C VAL A 74 -12.66 3.05 7.55
N ASP A 75 -13.96 3.02 7.78
CA ASP A 75 -14.71 1.88 8.28
C ASP A 75 -15.40 1.24 7.08
N TYR A 76 -14.70 0.30 6.42
CA TYR A 76 -15.16 -0.30 5.17
C TYR A 76 -15.91 -1.60 5.43
N THR A 77 -17.07 -1.74 4.81
CA THR A 77 -17.86 -2.97 4.86
C THR A 77 -18.15 -3.44 3.45
N TYR A 78 -17.78 -4.67 3.14
CA TYR A 78 -17.98 -5.24 1.81
C TYR A 78 -19.44 -5.16 1.38
N GLY A 79 -19.69 -4.61 0.18
CA GLY A 79 -21.02 -4.53 -0.43
C GLY A 79 -22.02 -3.59 0.25
N THR A 80 -21.62 -2.76 1.21
CA THR A 80 -22.50 -1.77 1.87
C THR A 80 -21.87 -0.37 1.94
N SER A 81 -22.47 0.57 2.68
CA SER A 81 -21.97 1.94 2.80
C SER A 81 -20.75 2.03 3.73
N SER A 82 -19.65 2.60 3.24
CA SER A 82 -18.48 2.92 4.07
C SER A 82 -18.65 4.25 4.82
N LEU A 83 -18.10 4.31 6.03
CA LEU A 83 -17.92 5.54 6.79
C LEU A 83 -16.46 6.00 6.73
N TYR A 84 -16.27 7.31 6.68
CA TYR A 84 -14.97 7.95 6.60
C TYR A 84 -14.80 8.99 7.68
N GLY A 85 -13.63 9.03 8.32
CA GLY A 85 -13.22 10.09 9.22
C GLY A 85 -11.92 10.71 8.75
N ILE A 86 -11.88 12.03 8.63
CA ILE A 86 -10.65 12.78 8.36
C ILE A 86 -10.12 13.32 9.68
N PHE A 87 -8.91 12.92 10.04
CA PHE A 87 -8.25 13.22 11.31
C PHE A 87 -6.99 14.08 11.14
N ASP A 88 -6.58 14.68 12.25
CA ASP A 88 -5.33 15.42 12.40
C ASP A 88 -4.33 14.55 13.19
N PRO A 89 -3.56 13.67 12.53
CA PRO A 89 -2.64 12.78 13.22
C PRO A 89 -1.61 13.57 14.02
N ALA A 90 -1.34 13.11 15.23
CA ALA A 90 -0.36 13.70 16.13
C ALA A 90 0.60 12.64 16.67
N ALA A 91 1.88 13.00 16.83
CA ALA A 91 2.91 12.06 17.28
C ALA A 91 2.64 11.49 18.68
N ASN A 92 1.97 12.25 19.55
CA ASN A 92 1.57 11.80 20.89
C ASN A 92 0.36 10.85 20.91
N GLY A 93 -0.18 10.47 19.76
CA GLY A 93 -1.32 9.55 19.64
C GLY A 93 -2.70 10.17 19.81
N VAL A 94 -2.84 11.50 19.79
CA VAL A 94 -4.13 12.20 19.97
C VAL A 94 -4.60 12.84 18.66
N TRP A 95 -5.47 12.16 17.91
CA TRP A 95 -5.84 12.51 16.52
C TRP A 95 -6.96 13.57 16.37
N GLY A 96 -7.46 14.12 17.47
CA GLY A 96 -8.53 15.11 17.46
C GLY A 96 -9.91 14.56 17.08
N THR A 97 -10.86 15.47 16.85
CA THR A 97 -12.23 15.14 16.41
C THR A 97 -12.28 15.10 14.88
N PRO A 98 -12.78 14.01 14.26
CA PRO A 98 -12.76 13.90 12.82
C PRO A 98 -13.86 14.70 12.13
N VAL A 99 -13.60 15.06 10.87
CA VAL A 99 -14.67 15.40 9.92
C VAL A 99 -15.20 14.09 9.32
N VAL A 100 -16.50 13.81 9.51
CA VAL A 100 -17.11 12.54 9.09
C VAL A 100 -17.81 12.65 7.73
N ARG A 101 -17.64 11.63 6.89
CA ARG A 101 -18.26 11.48 5.56
C ARG A 101 -18.74 10.03 5.35
N THR A 102 -19.58 9.83 4.34
CA THR A 102 -20.05 8.51 3.87
C THR A 102 -19.64 8.31 2.42
N ASN A 103 -19.66 7.06 1.94
CA ASN A 103 -19.50 6.76 0.50
C ASN A 103 -20.50 7.53 -0.37
N THR A 104 -21.73 7.77 0.07
CA THR A 104 -22.71 8.57 -0.69
C THR A 104 -22.30 10.03 -0.87
N ASN A 105 -21.38 10.56 -0.05
CA ASN A 105 -20.86 11.92 -0.21
C ASN A 105 -19.81 12.02 -1.34
N TRP A 106 -19.10 10.93 -1.61
CA TRP A 106 -17.96 10.92 -2.53
C TRP A 106 -18.15 9.99 -3.73
N ASP A 107 -19.18 9.14 -3.73
CA ASP A 107 -19.43 8.11 -4.74
C ASP A 107 -18.23 7.17 -4.99
N ILE A 108 -17.49 6.88 -3.92
CA ILE A 108 -16.38 5.93 -3.93
C ILE A 108 -16.60 4.93 -2.82
N ASN A 109 -16.31 3.65 -3.07
CA ASN A 109 -16.26 2.63 -2.05
C ASN A 109 -14.84 2.05 -1.99
N ASN A 110 -14.45 1.57 -0.81
CA ASN A 110 -13.18 0.86 -0.63
C ASN A 110 -11.94 1.64 -1.14
N PRO A 111 -11.64 2.85 -0.62
CA PRO A 111 -10.52 3.65 -1.11
C PRO A 111 -9.17 2.97 -0.83
N TYR A 112 -8.30 2.94 -1.83
CA TYR A 112 -6.97 2.31 -1.79
C TYR A 112 -5.84 3.31 -1.98
N SER A 113 -6.08 4.42 -2.67
CA SER A 113 -5.03 5.42 -2.88
C SER A 113 -5.60 6.83 -2.89
N ILE A 114 -4.75 7.76 -2.47
CA ILE A 114 -5.01 9.19 -2.43
C ILE A 114 -3.81 9.88 -3.05
N VAL A 115 -4.07 10.84 -3.94
CA VAL A 115 -3.12 11.86 -4.38
C VAL A 115 -3.71 13.23 -4.07
N THR A 116 -2.90 14.20 -3.65
CA THR A 116 -3.33 15.58 -3.43
C THR A 116 -2.61 16.57 -4.33
N ASN A 117 -3.26 17.67 -4.68
CA ASN A 117 -2.63 18.79 -5.35
C ASN A 117 -3.34 20.10 -4.96
N GLY A 118 -2.69 20.93 -4.14
CA GLY A 118 -3.31 22.16 -3.63
C GLY A 118 -4.54 21.86 -2.77
N ASN A 119 -5.72 22.28 -3.24
CA ASN A 119 -7.01 22.03 -2.58
C ASN A 119 -7.72 20.78 -3.12
N ASP A 120 -7.12 20.07 -4.08
CA ASP A 120 -7.72 18.91 -4.69
C ASP A 120 -7.17 17.63 -4.07
N MET A 121 -8.06 16.69 -3.79
CA MET A 121 -7.74 15.34 -3.35
C MET A 121 -8.39 14.35 -4.32
N PHE A 122 -7.58 13.50 -4.93
CA PHE A 122 -8.00 12.46 -5.85
C PHE A 122 -8.01 11.14 -5.10
N LEU A 123 -9.19 10.50 -5.01
CA LEU A 123 -9.39 9.21 -4.37
C LEU A 123 -9.66 8.16 -5.42
N MET A 124 -9.03 7.00 -5.27
CA MET A 124 -9.29 5.82 -6.08
C MET A 124 -9.65 4.64 -5.19
N GLY A 125 -10.71 3.93 -5.56
CA GLY A 125 -11.22 2.75 -4.84
C GLY A 125 -10.91 1.45 -5.57
N TYR A 126 -10.77 0.36 -4.80
CA TYR A 126 -10.54 -0.97 -5.36
C TYR A 126 -11.82 -1.59 -5.93
N ASP A 127 -12.98 -1.30 -5.34
CA ASP A 127 -14.26 -1.87 -5.79
C ASP A 127 -14.88 -1.10 -6.97
N GLY A 128 -14.09 -0.24 -7.64
CA GLY A 128 -14.58 0.64 -8.69
C GLY A 128 -13.52 0.95 -9.73
N VAL A 129 -13.99 1.65 -10.77
CA VAL A 129 -13.17 2.10 -11.92
C VAL A 129 -12.98 3.62 -11.92
N ASP A 130 -13.53 4.31 -10.93
CA ASP A 130 -13.57 5.75 -10.89
C ASP A 130 -12.46 6.33 -10.01
N ILE A 131 -11.93 7.47 -10.45
CA ILE A 131 -11.18 8.40 -9.63
C ILE A 131 -12.13 9.55 -9.30
N ILE A 132 -12.28 9.84 -8.02
CA ILE A 132 -13.13 10.92 -7.52
C ILE A 132 -12.24 12.08 -7.10
N LYS A 133 -12.65 13.29 -7.45
CA LYS A 133 -12.04 14.54 -6.97
C LYS A 133 -12.83 15.11 -5.80
N VAL A 134 -12.14 15.40 -4.71
CA VAL A 134 -12.67 15.96 -3.47
C VAL A 134 -12.00 17.30 -3.21
N ASP A 135 -12.81 18.33 -2.93
CA ASP A 135 -12.32 19.64 -2.49
C ASP A 135 -11.92 19.57 -1.01
N LEU A 136 -10.65 19.76 -0.70
CA LEU A 136 -10.09 19.70 0.65
C LEU A 136 -10.54 20.85 1.57
N THR A 137 -11.13 21.92 1.04
CA THR A 137 -11.66 23.01 1.87
C THR A 137 -12.99 22.64 2.51
N THR A 138 -13.80 21.84 1.80
CA THR A 138 -15.14 21.42 2.23
C THR A 138 -15.24 19.93 2.52
N PHE A 139 -14.27 19.14 2.07
CA PHE A 139 -14.29 17.67 2.02
C PHE A 139 -15.54 17.10 1.32
N ASN A 140 -15.99 17.78 0.27
CA ASN A 140 -17.09 17.32 -0.58
C ASN A 140 -16.56 16.88 -1.94
N ALA A 141 -17.30 15.98 -2.58
CA ALA A 141 -17.14 15.71 -4.01
C ALA A 141 -17.13 17.04 -4.78
N ALA A 142 -16.10 17.26 -5.60
CA ALA A 142 -16.07 18.37 -6.53
C ALA A 142 -17.16 18.21 -7.60
N SER A 143 -17.57 19.31 -8.22
CA SER A 143 -18.47 19.26 -9.38
C SER A 143 -17.82 18.48 -10.52
N GLY A 144 -18.58 17.60 -11.17
CA GLY A 144 -18.08 16.81 -12.30
C GLY A 144 -17.45 15.47 -11.90
N ASN A 145 -17.88 14.88 -10.78
CA ASN A 145 -17.54 13.49 -10.45
C ASN A 145 -18.42 12.48 -11.26
N PRO A 146 -17.87 11.31 -11.63
CA PRO A 146 -16.46 10.90 -11.42
C PRO A 146 -15.50 11.78 -12.23
N PHE A 147 -14.36 12.13 -11.63
CA PHE A 147 -13.37 12.99 -12.26
C PHE A 147 -12.70 12.29 -13.44
N PHE A 148 -12.50 10.98 -13.32
CA PHE A 148 -12.08 10.10 -14.39
C PHE A 148 -12.70 8.71 -14.19
N THR A 149 -13.10 8.07 -15.28
CA THR A 149 -13.62 6.69 -15.29
C THR A 149 -12.73 5.83 -16.17
N TYR A 150 -12.07 4.86 -15.56
CA TYR A 150 -11.30 3.85 -16.26
C TYR A 150 -12.21 2.93 -17.08
N THR A 151 -11.75 2.54 -18.27
CA THR A 151 -12.44 1.53 -19.11
C THR A 151 -11.69 0.21 -19.02
N PRO A 152 -12.24 -0.80 -18.31
CA PRO A 152 -11.61 -2.10 -18.20
C PRO A 152 -11.45 -2.81 -19.54
N LEU A 153 -10.52 -3.76 -19.60
CA LEU A 153 -10.38 -4.66 -20.75
C LEU A 153 -11.68 -5.43 -21.00
N ALA A 154 -11.94 -5.75 -22.27
CA ALA A 154 -13.18 -6.42 -22.66
C ALA A 154 -13.41 -7.72 -21.87
N GLY A 155 -14.57 -7.83 -21.22
CA GLY A 155 -14.93 -9.00 -20.40
C GLY A 155 -14.30 -9.01 -19.00
N LYS A 156 -13.63 -7.93 -18.58
CA LYS A 156 -13.02 -7.79 -17.25
C LYS A 156 -13.69 -6.69 -16.43
N GLN A 157 -13.51 -6.78 -15.12
CA GLN A 157 -13.80 -5.75 -14.13
C GLN A 157 -12.49 -5.01 -13.81
N GLY A 158 -12.55 -3.69 -13.74
CA GLY A 158 -11.41 -2.87 -13.33
C GLY A 158 -11.41 -2.62 -11.84
N HIS A 159 -10.22 -2.60 -11.24
CA HIS A 159 -10.02 -2.29 -9.83
C HIS A 159 -8.82 -1.36 -9.66
N GLY A 160 -9.01 -0.23 -8.99
CA GLY A 160 -7.91 0.68 -8.65
C GLY A 160 -7.06 0.14 -7.51
N VAL A 161 -5.74 0.03 -7.69
CA VAL A 161 -4.86 -0.61 -6.69
C VAL A 161 -3.80 0.32 -6.10
N ASP A 162 -3.32 1.30 -6.86
CA ASP A 162 -2.33 2.27 -6.41
C ASP A 162 -2.34 3.52 -7.31
N MET A 163 -1.92 4.66 -6.79
CA MET A 163 -1.87 5.91 -7.56
C MET A 163 -0.76 6.80 -7.03
N ASP A 164 -0.04 7.42 -7.96
CA ASP A 164 0.99 8.42 -7.67
C ASP A 164 0.85 9.62 -8.62
N ALA A 165 1.69 10.64 -8.48
CA ALA A 165 1.67 11.82 -9.33
C ALA A 165 2.99 12.01 -10.07
N VAL A 166 2.93 12.54 -11.29
CA VAL A 166 4.13 12.88 -12.07
C VAL A 166 3.92 14.19 -12.81
N GLU A 167 4.96 15.03 -12.87
CA GLU A 167 4.95 16.21 -13.74
C GLU A 167 5.70 15.90 -15.04
N ILE A 168 5.01 16.03 -16.17
CA ILE A 168 5.58 15.83 -17.52
C ILE A 168 5.38 17.15 -18.27
N ASP A 169 6.50 17.78 -18.67
CA ASP A 169 6.54 19.04 -19.41
C ASP A 169 5.70 20.18 -18.81
N GLY A 170 5.62 20.23 -17.48
CA GLY A 170 4.89 21.25 -16.72
C GLY A 170 3.42 20.92 -16.45
N THR A 171 2.91 19.79 -16.95
CA THR A 171 1.57 19.28 -16.65
C THR A 171 1.65 18.21 -15.57
N LEU A 172 0.78 18.29 -14.56
CA LEU A 172 0.64 17.28 -13.53
C LEU A 172 -0.31 16.19 -13.99
N TYR A 173 0.16 14.94 -13.98
CA TYR A 173 -0.64 13.76 -14.25
C TYR A 173 -0.79 12.91 -12.99
N LEU A 174 -1.98 12.33 -12.83
CA LEU A 174 -2.20 11.19 -11.96
C LEU A 174 -1.77 9.94 -12.71
N ALA A 175 -0.85 9.18 -12.14
CA ALA A 175 -0.43 7.88 -12.62
C ALA A 175 -1.17 6.81 -11.81
N ALA A 176 -2.31 6.36 -12.34
CA ALA A 176 -3.23 5.46 -11.64
C ALA A 176 -3.12 4.03 -12.17
N LEU A 177 -2.86 3.11 -11.25
CA LEU A 177 -2.68 1.70 -11.55
C LEU A 177 -4.01 0.96 -11.36
N PHE A 178 -4.49 0.35 -12.44
CA PHE A 178 -5.69 -0.48 -12.47
C PHE A 178 -5.34 -1.93 -12.82
N ILE A 179 -5.99 -2.88 -12.15
CA ILE A 179 -5.96 -4.28 -12.54
C ILE A 179 -7.26 -4.67 -13.23
N ASN A 180 -7.17 -5.64 -14.14
CA ASN A 180 -8.33 -6.21 -14.83
C ASN A 180 -8.56 -7.63 -14.33
N ALA A 181 -9.69 -7.89 -13.69
CA ALA A 181 -10.00 -9.19 -13.11
C ALA A 181 -11.36 -9.73 -13.58
N GLU A 182 -11.50 -11.04 -13.52
CA GLU A 182 -12.77 -11.76 -13.65
C GLU A 182 -12.94 -12.56 -12.35
N GLY A 183 -13.18 -11.81 -11.27
CA GLY A 183 -13.05 -12.30 -9.89
C GLY A 183 -11.60 -12.59 -9.49
N TYR A 184 -11.43 -13.09 -8.26
CA TYR A 184 -10.11 -13.38 -7.67
C TYR A 184 -9.37 -14.57 -8.30
N SER A 185 -10.01 -15.31 -9.19
CA SER A 185 -9.47 -16.52 -9.83
C SER A 185 -8.90 -16.30 -11.22
N ASN A 186 -9.04 -15.10 -11.81
CA ASN A 186 -8.58 -14.85 -13.17
C ASN A 186 -8.23 -13.36 -13.39
N TYR A 187 -6.94 -13.06 -13.50
CA TYR A 187 -6.44 -11.70 -13.76
C TYR A 187 -5.95 -11.59 -15.21
N GLY A 188 -6.41 -10.54 -15.91
CA GLY A 188 -5.83 -10.08 -17.15
C GLY A 188 -4.71 -9.07 -16.90
N ASN A 189 -4.13 -8.56 -17.99
CA ASN A 189 -3.12 -7.50 -17.95
C ASN A 189 -3.63 -6.28 -17.18
N SER A 190 -2.74 -5.69 -16.38
CA SER A 190 -3.03 -4.45 -15.67
C SER A 190 -2.74 -3.27 -16.59
N GLN A 191 -3.18 -2.07 -16.20
CA GLN A 191 -2.91 -0.86 -16.96
C GLN A 191 -2.53 0.28 -16.02
N LEU A 192 -1.49 1.02 -16.39
CA LEU A 192 -1.17 2.30 -15.79
C LEU A 192 -1.73 3.39 -16.70
N VAL A 193 -2.67 4.19 -16.17
CA VAL A 193 -3.26 5.30 -16.91
C VAL A 193 -2.69 6.62 -16.41
N LEU A 194 -2.39 7.51 -17.35
CA LEU A 194 -1.97 8.88 -17.07
C LEU A 194 -3.17 9.81 -17.31
N VAL A 195 -3.62 10.49 -16.26
CA VAL A 195 -4.79 11.36 -16.30
C VAL A 195 -4.37 12.78 -15.94
N ASP A 196 -4.70 13.78 -16.77
CA ASP A 196 -4.40 15.18 -16.47
C ASP A 196 -5.12 15.59 -15.17
N ALA A 197 -4.36 15.98 -14.14
CA ALA A 197 -4.91 16.29 -12.82
C ALA A 197 -5.76 17.57 -12.81
N ALA A 198 -5.64 18.44 -13.82
CA ALA A 198 -6.44 19.64 -13.95
C ALA A 198 -7.80 19.35 -14.63
N THR A 199 -7.81 18.54 -15.69
CA THR A 199 -9.01 18.35 -16.52
C THR A 199 -9.72 17.01 -16.35
N GLY A 200 -9.01 15.97 -15.92
CA GLY A 200 -9.52 14.60 -15.87
C GLY A 200 -9.40 13.86 -17.20
N ASP A 201 -8.75 14.47 -18.19
CA ASP A 201 -8.59 13.87 -19.52
C ASP A 201 -7.52 12.77 -19.48
N LEU A 202 -7.80 11.67 -20.19
CA LEU A 202 -6.84 10.60 -20.41
C LEU A 202 -5.72 11.10 -21.34
N PHE A 203 -4.48 11.02 -20.87
CA PHE A 203 -3.30 11.27 -21.70
C PHE A 203 -2.81 10.00 -22.37
N GLU A 204 -2.63 8.91 -21.61
CA GLU A 204 -2.11 7.64 -22.14
C GLU A 204 -2.51 6.45 -21.26
N THR A 205 -2.54 5.26 -21.87
CA THR A 205 -2.71 3.98 -21.19
C THR A 205 -1.54 3.06 -21.52
N ILE A 206 -0.88 2.57 -20.48
CA ILE A 206 0.31 1.70 -20.61
C ILE A 206 -0.08 0.31 -20.13
N ASP A 207 0.04 -0.68 -21.03
CA ASP A 207 -0.20 -2.08 -20.69
C ASP A 207 0.92 -2.63 -19.81
N LEU A 208 0.53 -3.35 -18.76
CA LEU A 208 1.41 -3.92 -17.75
C LEU A 208 1.08 -5.40 -17.53
N ASN A 209 1.93 -6.08 -16.76
CA ASN A 209 1.71 -7.45 -16.36
C ASN A 209 0.40 -7.63 -15.59
N ALA A 210 -0.10 -8.86 -15.59
CA ALA A 210 -1.31 -9.20 -14.86
C ALA A 210 -1.15 -8.99 -13.35
N ASN A 211 -2.21 -8.50 -12.70
CA ASN A 211 -2.29 -8.29 -11.26
C ASN A 211 -1.13 -7.44 -10.70
N ALA A 212 -0.91 -6.27 -11.29
CA ALA A 212 -0.02 -5.24 -10.79
C ALA A 212 -0.53 -4.74 -9.43
N ASN A 213 0.38 -4.44 -8.50
CA ASN A 213 0.00 -4.23 -7.11
C ASN A 213 0.59 -2.97 -6.48
N SER A 214 1.74 -2.46 -6.92
CA SER A 214 2.28 -1.19 -6.42
C SER A 214 3.06 -0.43 -7.47
N ILE A 215 3.11 0.90 -7.33
CA ILE A 215 3.90 1.82 -8.14
C ILE A 215 4.78 2.70 -7.24
N ALA A 216 6.01 2.98 -7.68
CA ALA A 216 6.82 4.07 -7.17
C ALA A 216 7.40 4.88 -8.32
N ILE A 217 7.25 6.21 -8.28
CA ILE A 217 7.76 7.11 -9.32
C ILE A 217 9.01 7.85 -8.84
N ALA A 218 10.07 7.80 -9.65
CA ALA A 218 11.31 8.52 -9.42
C ALA A 218 11.25 9.96 -9.94
N ALA A 219 12.15 10.80 -9.43
CA ALA A 219 12.25 12.21 -9.82
C ALA A 219 12.61 12.41 -11.31
N ASP A 220 13.22 11.41 -11.94
CA ASP A 220 13.53 11.38 -13.37
C ASP A 220 12.39 10.79 -14.21
N LYS A 221 11.18 10.69 -13.64
CA LYS A 221 9.93 10.28 -14.30
C LYS A 221 9.88 8.81 -14.71
N PHE A 222 10.72 7.97 -14.11
CA PHE A 222 10.58 6.52 -14.25
C PHE A 222 9.64 5.98 -13.18
N ALA A 223 8.62 5.23 -13.59
CA ALA A 223 7.79 4.43 -12.69
C ALA A 223 8.33 3.01 -12.60
N TYR A 224 8.23 2.45 -11.40
CA TYR A 224 8.57 1.08 -11.09
C TYR A 224 7.32 0.38 -10.58
N VAL A 225 6.85 -0.63 -11.32
CA VAL A 225 5.58 -1.29 -11.06
C VAL A 225 5.81 -2.76 -10.74
N THR A 226 5.35 -3.19 -9.56
CA THR A 226 5.40 -4.60 -9.12
C THR A 226 4.11 -5.32 -9.47
N SER A 227 4.20 -6.61 -9.77
CA SER A 227 3.05 -7.42 -10.14
C SER A 227 3.15 -8.86 -9.65
N PHE A 228 2.00 -9.44 -9.28
CA PHE A 228 1.91 -10.87 -8.96
C PHE A 228 1.96 -11.73 -10.23
N GLY A 229 1.64 -11.20 -11.42
CA GLY A 229 1.64 -11.96 -12.67
C GLY A 229 0.46 -12.93 -12.82
N GLY A 230 -0.56 -12.82 -11.97
CA GLY A 230 -1.75 -13.67 -11.97
C GLY A 230 -2.36 -13.81 -10.58
N VAL A 231 -3.14 -14.87 -10.38
CA VAL A 231 -3.63 -15.27 -9.06
C VAL A 231 -2.44 -15.63 -8.18
N GLN A 232 -2.47 -15.32 -6.88
CA GLN A 232 -1.41 -15.72 -5.96
C GLN A 232 -1.33 -17.26 -5.84
N GLN A 233 -0.12 -17.80 -5.82
CA GLN A 233 0.14 -19.24 -5.79
C GLN A 233 1.22 -19.58 -4.74
N PRO A 234 1.29 -20.84 -4.26
CA PRO A 234 2.42 -21.28 -3.46
C PRO A 234 3.72 -21.10 -4.24
N GLY A 235 4.75 -20.53 -3.61
CA GLY A 235 6.04 -20.24 -4.25
C GLY A 235 6.08 -18.96 -5.10
N GLY A 236 4.94 -18.28 -5.28
CA GLY A 236 4.78 -17.16 -6.21
C GLY A 236 4.60 -17.59 -7.67
N ASN A 237 4.31 -16.64 -8.54
CA ASN A 237 4.10 -16.88 -9.96
C ASN A 237 5.39 -16.73 -10.75
N ALA A 238 5.64 -17.65 -11.68
CA ALA A 238 6.77 -17.56 -12.60
C ALA A 238 6.68 -16.32 -13.54
N THR A 239 5.48 -15.78 -13.72
CA THR A 239 5.19 -14.55 -14.48
C THR A 239 5.23 -13.29 -13.62
N SER A 240 5.47 -13.38 -12.31
CA SER A 240 5.62 -12.20 -11.47
C SER A 240 6.86 -11.41 -11.92
N GLN A 241 6.71 -10.09 -12.02
CA GLN A 241 7.78 -9.22 -12.52
C GLN A 241 7.71 -7.80 -11.95
N LEU A 242 8.84 -7.12 -12.05
CA LEU A 242 8.99 -5.69 -11.90
C LEU A 242 9.11 -5.05 -13.30
N GLU A 243 8.23 -4.11 -13.61
CA GLU A 243 8.25 -3.34 -14.86
C GLU A 243 8.78 -1.93 -14.60
N VAL A 244 9.62 -1.44 -15.51
CA VAL A 244 10.15 -0.08 -15.48
C VAL A 244 9.56 0.69 -16.65
N VAL A 245 8.86 1.76 -16.34
CA VAL A 245 8.12 2.57 -17.31
C VAL A 245 8.76 3.95 -17.39
N ASP A 246 9.13 4.40 -18.59
CA ASP A 246 9.54 5.79 -18.79
C ASP A 246 8.29 6.62 -19.06
N LEU A 247 7.93 7.52 -18.14
CA LEU A 247 6.72 8.32 -18.28
C LEU A 247 6.92 9.54 -19.20
N SER A 248 8.16 9.84 -19.60
CA SER A 248 8.44 10.88 -20.61
C SER A 248 8.13 10.40 -22.02
N ILE A 249 8.23 9.08 -22.22
CA ILE A 249 7.81 8.36 -23.43
C ILE A 249 6.97 7.15 -22.96
N PRO A 250 5.72 7.36 -22.51
CA PRO A 250 4.87 6.42 -21.74
C PRO A 250 4.88 4.94 -22.18
N GLU A 251 5.97 4.23 -21.89
CA GLU A 251 6.24 2.89 -22.41
C GLU A 251 7.01 2.07 -21.37
N VAL A 252 6.73 0.77 -21.34
CA VAL A 252 7.54 -0.18 -20.58
C VAL A 252 8.90 -0.32 -21.27
N THR A 253 9.96 0.14 -20.60
CA THR A 253 11.33 0.11 -21.13
C THR A 253 12.10 -1.12 -20.67
N GLN A 254 11.76 -1.68 -19.50
CA GLN A 254 12.37 -2.90 -18.97
C GLN A 254 11.35 -3.76 -18.24
N THR A 255 11.62 -5.06 -18.24
CA THR A 255 10.90 -6.07 -17.47
C THR A 255 11.90 -6.96 -16.76
N ILE A 256 11.77 -7.10 -15.44
CA ILE A 256 12.66 -7.88 -14.60
C ILE A 256 11.83 -8.99 -13.94
N GLY A 257 11.95 -10.20 -14.46
CA GLY A 257 11.31 -11.40 -13.90
C GLY A 257 12.12 -12.02 -12.76
N MET A 258 12.07 -13.35 -12.64
CA MET A 258 12.84 -14.12 -11.67
C MET A 258 14.30 -14.26 -12.08
N VAL A 259 15.12 -13.25 -11.76
CA VAL A 259 16.57 -13.24 -11.97
C VAL A 259 17.29 -12.92 -10.66
N THR A 260 18.47 -13.53 -10.44
CA THR A 260 19.29 -13.31 -9.24
C THR A 260 19.42 -11.80 -8.93
N PRO A 261 19.15 -11.38 -7.67
CA PRO A 261 18.93 -12.21 -6.48
C PRO A 261 17.48 -12.67 -6.24
N VAL A 262 16.53 -12.35 -7.11
CA VAL A 262 15.12 -12.78 -7.01
C VAL A 262 14.91 -14.04 -7.85
N THR A 263 14.93 -15.21 -7.24
CA THR A 263 14.76 -16.49 -7.93
C THR A 263 13.38 -17.14 -7.73
N ASP A 264 12.56 -16.54 -6.86
CA ASP A 264 11.32 -17.09 -6.35
C ASP A 264 10.47 -16.00 -5.70
N GLY A 265 9.18 -16.32 -5.56
CA GLY A 265 8.16 -15.47 -4.97
C GLY A 265 7.49 -14.49 -5.93
N ASP A 266 6.65 -13.62 -5.38
CA ASP A 266 6.00 -12.56 -6.12
C ASP A 266 6.59 -11.20 -5.75
N TYR A 267 6.72 -10.30 -6.73
CA TYR A 267 6.98 -8.89 -6.51
C TYR A 267 5.78 -8.22 -5.84
N VAL A 268 5.96 -7.72 -4.61
CA VAL A 268 4.86 -7.15 -3.81
C VAL A 268 4.97 -5.64 -3.68
N ASP A 269 6.20 -5.14 -3.55
CA ASP A 269 6.37 -3.72 -3.29
C ASP A 269 7.77 -3.20 -3.67
N ILE A 270 7.86 -1.89 -3.92
CA ILE A 270 9.11 -1.17 -4.18
C ILE A 270 9.13 0.23 -3.56
N ALA A 271 10.25 0.61 -2.91
CA ALA A 271 10.46 1.97 -2.43
C ALA A 271 11.78 2.58 -2.93
N LEU A 272 11.77 3.89 -3.17
CA LEU A 272 12.92 4.64 -3.64
C LEU A 272 13.54 5.45 -2.49
N VAL A 273 14.87 5.35 -2.34
CA VAL A 273 15.64 6.09 -1.33
C VAL A 273 16.89 6.68 -1.99
N GLY A 274 16.85 7.97 -2.31
CA GLY A 274 17.90 8.60 -3.10
C GLY A 274 18.01 7.94 -4.48
N ALA A 275 19.19 7.48 -4.85
CA ALA A 275 19.43 6.72 -6.10
C ALA A 275 19.15 5.21 -5.98
N ASN A 276 18.85 4.73 -4.76
CA ASN A 276 18.60 3.31 -4.51
C ASN A 276 17.12 2.98 -4.67
N ALA A 277 16.87 1.71 -4.97
CA ALA A 277 15.57 1.08 -4.95
C ALA A 277 15.61 -0.13 -4.00
N TYR A 278 14.57 -0.26 -3.19
CA TYR A 278 14.34 -1.39 -2.29
C TYR A 278 13.16 -2.17 -2.83
N VAL A 279 13.41 -3.38 -3.30
CA VAL A 279 12.40 -4.26 -3.92
C VAL A 279 12.09 -5.38 -2.94
N LEU A 280 10.80 -5.60 -2.72
CA LEU A 280 10.26 -6.63 -1.83
C LEU A 280 9.60 -7.73 -2.66
N THR A 281 10.07 -8.96 -2.46
CA THR A 281 9.36 -10.15 -2.92
C THR A 281 8.93 -11.04 -1.76
N ALA A 282 7.92 -11.85 -2.01
CA ALA A 282 7.15 -12.54 -1.00
C ALA A 282 6.51 -13.81 -1.54
N ASN A 283 6.45 -14.87 -0.74
CA ASN A 283 5.61 -16.02 -1.07
C ASN A 283 5.30 -16.90 0.13
N PHE A 284 4.20 -17.62 -0.02
CA PHE A 284 3.93 -18.82 0.75
C PHE A 284 4.77 -19.99 0.26
N ASP A 285 5.07 -20.95 1.14
CA ASP A 285 5.57 -22.26 0.73
C ASP A 285 4.44 -23.11 0.12
N ALA A 286 4.80 -24.29 -0.39
CA ALA A 286 3.89 -25.21 -1.08
C ALA A 286 2.65 -25.61 -0.24
N ASN A 287 2.74 -25.59 1.08
CA ASN A 287 1.67 -26.00 2.00
C ASN A 287 1.01 -24.82 2.74
N TYR A 288 1.36 -23.58 2.38
CA TYR A 288 0.92 -22.37 3.07
C TYR A 288 1.12 -22.42 4.60
N GLN A 289 2.24 -22.97 5.04
CA GLN A 289 2.67 -23.02 6.44
C GLN A 289 3.76 -22.00 6.75
N PHE A 290 4.63 -21.73 5.77
CA PHE A 290 5.75 -20.82 5.88
C PHE A 290 5.58 -19.67 4.92
N TYR A 291 6.06 -18.52 5.36
CA TYR A 291 6.17 -17.37 4.49
C TYR A 291 7.63 -16.94 4.40
N THR A 292 8.06 -16.69 3.16
CA THR A 292 9.38 -16.18 2.84
C THR A 292 9.25 -14.81 2.20
N TYR A 293 10.11 -13.87 2.59
CA TYR A 293 10.32 -12.65 1.83
C TYR A 293 11.79 -12.42 1.55
N ARG A 294 12.03 -11.65 0.49
CA ARG A 294 13.34 -11.14 0.14
C ARG A 294 13.27 -9.64 0.00
N LEU A 295 14.22 -8.96 0.64
CA LEU A 295 14.44 -7.52 0.48
C LEU A 295 15.73 -7.33 -0.30
N VAL A 296 15.63 -6.66 -1.46
CA VAL A 296 16.75 -6.38 -2.36
C VAL A 296 16.97 -4.88 -2.41
N LYS A 297 18.18 -4.43 -2.09
CA LYS A 297 18.67 -3.08 -2.34
C LYS A 297 19.53 -3.08 -3.60
N THR A 298 19.12 -2.30 -4.59
CA THR A 298 19.85 -2.05 -5.83
C THR A 298 19.78 -0.57 -6.18
N THR A 299 20.31 -0.17 -7.34
CA THR A 299 20.21 1.19 -7.85
C THR A 299 19.12 1.32 -8.90
N GLN A 300 18.51 2.50 -9.00
CA GLN A 300 17.58 2.84 -10.08
C GLN A 300 18.22 2.69 -11.47
N ALA A 301 19.54 2.89 -11.58
CA ALA A 301 20.28 2.71 -12.83
C ALA A 301 20.31 1.24 -13.28
N PHE A 302 20.52 0.29 -12.36
CA PHE A 302 20.49 -1.13 -12.71
C PHE A 302 19.09 -1.58 -13.14
N LEU A 303 18.06 -1.13 -12.42
CA LEU A 303 16.68 -1.46 -12.77
C LEU A 303 16.32 -0.92 -14.17
N LYS A 304 16.70 0.31 -14.49
CA LYS A 304 16.55 0.88 -15.85
C LYS A 304 17.37 0.15 -16.92
N GLY A 305 18.38 -0.61 -16.53
CA GLY A 305 19.13 -1.52 -17.38
C GLY A 305 18.58 -2.96 -17.41
N GLY A 306 17.44 -3.23 -16.77
CA GLY A 306 16.80 -4.55 -16.76
C GLY A 306 17.45 -5.58 -15.84
N SER A 307 18.18 -5.15 -14.79
CA SER A 307 18.83 -6.08 -13.85
C SER A 307 18.86 -5.53 -12.41
N PHE A 308 19.21 -6.38 -11.45
CA PHE A 308 19.53 -5.92 -10.10
C PHE A 308 21.01 -5.52 -9.93
N GLY A 309 21.83 -5.67 -10.97
CA GLY A 309 23.29 -5.58 -10.87
C GLY A 309 23.93 -6.86 -10.33
N THR A 310 25.20 -6.76 -9.96
CA THR A 310 25.99 -7.86 -9.38
C THR A 310 26.61 -7.42 -8.07
N VAL A 311 26.93 -8.37 -7.18
CA VAL A 311 27.69 -8.07 -5.96
C VAL A 311 29.02 -7.41 -6.37
N PRO A 312 29.43 -6.27 -5.75
CA PRO A 312 28.92 -5.69 -4.51
C PRO A 312 27.82 -4.61 -4.67
N ASP A 313 27.38 -4.32 -5.89
CA ASP A 313 26.44 -3.22 -6.17
C ASP A 313 24.97 -3.56 -5.83
N VAL A 314 24.69 -4.84 -5.63
CA VAL A 314 23.43 -5.37 -5.12
C VAL A 314 23.64 -5.97 -3.74
N ASP A 315 22.66 -5.73 -2.88
CA ASP A 315 22.64 -6.27 -1.53
C ASP A 315 21.24 -6.79 -1.22
N TYR A 316 21.15 -7.97 -0.61
CA TYR A 316 19.87 -8.62 -0.41
C TYR A 316 19.89 -9.55 0.79
N SER A 317 18.72 -9.71 1.40
CA SER A 317 18.51 -10.67 2.48
C SER A 317 17.20 -11.40 2.29
N THR A 318 17.23 -12.70 2.59
CA THR A 318 16.06 -13.59 2.55
C THR A 318 15.74 -14.00 3.98
N TYR A 319 14.45 -14.00 4.32
CA TYR A 319 13.97 -14.39 5.63
C TYR A 319 12.75 -15.29 5.49
N THR A 320 12.72 -16.34 6.30
CA THR A 320 11.61 -17.30 6.35
C THR A 320 11.07 -17.33 7.77
N GLN A 321 9.74 -17.32 7.92
CA GLN A 321 9.04 -17.39 9.20
C GLN A 321 8.12 -18.59 9.28
N ASN A 322 8.01 -19.18 10.48
CA ASN A 322 7.35 -20.45 10.75
C ASN A 322 5.85 -20.36 11.12
N LEU A 323 5.22 -19.21 10.87
CA LEU A 323 3.78 -19.03 11.07
C LEU A 323 3.27 -17.89 10.19
N ILE A 324 2.22 -18.15 9.42
CA ILE A 324 1.54 -17.14 8.61
C ILE A 324 0.34 -16.62 9.40
N PRO A 325 0.30 -15.34 9.80
CA PRO A 325 -0.96 -14.75 10.21
C PRO A 325 -1.88 -14.69 8.98
N SER A 326 -3.15 -15.06 9.12
CA SER A 326 -4.14 -14.89 8.04
C SER A 326 -4.09 -13.43 7.57
N GLY A 327 -3.96 -13.17 6.27
CA GLY A 327 -3.79 -11.82 5.72
C GLY A 327 -2.45 -11.15 6.06
N ALA A 328 -1.35 -11.67 5.50
CA ALA A 328 -0.03 -11.06 5.67
C ALA A 328 0.08 -9.74 4.90
N THR A 329 0.38 -8.65 5.60
CA THR A 329 0.43 -7.29 5.07
C THR A 329 1.86 -6.81 4.79
N TRP A 330 2.04 -6.12 3.67
CA TRP A 330 3.35 -5.70 3.15
C TRP A 330 3.40 -4.23 2.81
N LEU A 331 4.44 -3.54 3.23
CA LEU A 331 4.68 -2.15 2.87
C LEU A 331 6.16 -1.83 2.91
N LEU A 332 6.65 -1.10 1.91
CA LEU A 332 7.88 -0.33 1.95
C LEU A 332 7.53 1.15 1.77
N ALA A 333 7.62 1.94 2.84
CA ALA A 333 7.33 3.36 2.77
C ALA A 333 8.51 4.15 3.33
N TYR A 334 9.31 4.77 2.46
CA TYR A 334 10.27 5.75 2.92
C TYR A 334 9.50 6.93 3.53
N ASP A 335 10.09 7.71 4.43
CA ASP A 335 9.50 8.97 4.91
C ASP A 335 10.42 10.18 4.68
N GLY A 336 11.61 9.97 4.11
CA GLY A 336 12.66 10.97 3.94
C GLY A 336 13.81 10.87 4.95
N ILE A 337 13.66 10.08 6.02
CA ILE A 337 14.71 9.73 6.97
C ILE A 337 14.80 8.21 7.14
N VAL A 338 13.70 7.55 7.51
CA VAL A 338 13.67 6.10 7.68
C VAL A 338 12.83 5.43 6.59
N LEU A 339 13.20 4.20 6.26
CA LEU A 339 12.40 3.33 5.41
C LEU A 339 11.55 2.42 6.30
N TRP A 340 10.25 2.68 6.35
CA TRP A 340 9.28 1.82 7.01
C TRP A 340 9.11 0.53 6.24
N PHE A 341 9.04 -0.58 6.98
CA PHE A 341 8.81 -1.90 6.44
C PHE A 341 7.74 -2.62 7.27
N VAL A 342 6.58 -2.87 6.67
CA VAL A 342 5.57 -3.74 7.27
C VAL A 342 5.77 -5.14 6.74
N ARG A 343 5.89 -6.07 7.67
CA ARG A 343 6.11 -7.49 7.44
C ARG A 343 5.02 -8.29 8.15
N ALA A 344 4.02 -8.73 7.41
CA ALA A 344 2.88 -9.45 7.94
C ALA A 344 2.16 -8.68 9.06
N THR A 345 2.45 -9.01 10.33
CA THR A 345 1.90 -8.35 11.53
C THR A 345 2.83 -7.36 12.20
N GLU A 346 4.07 -7.29 11.73
CA GLU A 346 5.15 -6.55 12.39
C GLU A 346 5.50 -5.29 11.61
N ILE A 347 5.89 -4.25 12.33
CA ILE A 347 6.34 -2.98 11.76
C ILE A 347 7.82 -2.80 12.11
N TYR A 348 8.63 -2.51 11.09
CA TYR A 348 10.07 -2.28 11.18
C TYR A 348 10.45 -0.92 10.58
N THR A 349 11.61 -0.43 10.99
CA THR A 349 12.38 0.54 10.20
C THR A 349 13.64 -0.14 9.67
N ILE A 350 14.03 0.19 8.44
CA ILE A 350 15.26 -0.25 7.79
C ILE A 350 16.30 0.88 7.87
N ASP A 351 17.48 0.59 8.42
CA ASP A 351 18.63 1.48 8.31
C ASP A 351 19.20 1.44 6.88
N THR A 352 18.94 2.49 6.13
CA THR A 352 19.33 2.57 4.72
C THR A 352 20.81 2.86 4.51
N SER A 353 21.55 3.20 5.58
CA SER A 353 22.98 3.52 5.54
C SER A 353 23.89 2.28 5.56
N VAL A 354 23.35 1.13 5.93
CA VAL A 354 24.06 -0.15 5.99
C VAL A 354 23.55 -1.13 4.92
N ASN A 355 24.14 -2.32 4.93
CA ASN A 355 23.71 -3.43 4.09
C ASN A 355 22.44 -4.08 4.64
N VAL A 356 21.49 -4.40 3.75
CA VAL A 356 20.26 -5.14 4.00
C VAL A 356 20.57 -6.49 4.62
N SER A 357 20.32 -6.56 5.92
CA SER A 357 20.54 -7.73 6.76
C SER A 357 19.63 -7.62 7.98
N SER A 358 19.59 -8.66 8.81
CA SER A 358 18.81 -8.61 10.06
C SER A 358 19.24 -7.45 10.96
N ALA A 359 20.52 -7.06 10.89
CA ALA A 359 21.07 -5.92 11.62
C ALA A 359 20.57 -4.56 11.11
N ALA A 360 20.14 -4.48 9.84
CA ALA A 360 19.53 -3.27 9.30
C ALA A 360 18.07 -3.09 9.75
N LEU A 361 17.44 -4.13 10.30
CA LEU A 361 16.03 -4.12 10.68
C LEU A 361 15.88 -3.82 12.18
N THR A 362 15.12 -2.77 12.52
CA THR A 362 14.71 -2.49 13.90
C THR A 362 13.20 -2.67 14.03
N LYS A 363 12.76 -3.64 14.83
CA LYS A 363 11.33 -3.85 15.10
C LYS A 363 10.79 -2.68 15.93
N ARG A 364 9.69 -2.09 15.47
CA ARG A 364 9.00 -0.98 16.12
C ARG A 364 7.72 -1.42 16.79
N ALA A 365 6.92 -2.24 16.13
CA ALA A 365 5.64 -2.67 16.66
C ALA A 365 5.20 -4.05 16.13
N ASP A 366 4.16 -4.61 16.76
CA ASP A 366 3.58 -5.91 16.42
C ASP A 366 2.07 -5.93 16.72
N ALA A 367 1.27 -6.32 15.73
CA ALA A 367 -0.17 -6.45 15.84
C ALA A 367 -0.62 -7.68 16.62
N THR A 368 0.24 -8.68 16.80
CA THR A 368 -0.07 -9.88 17.60
C THR A 368 0.14 -9.66 19.10
N LEU A 369 0.86 -8.60 19.47
CA LEU A 369 1.16 -8.29 20.85
C LEU A 369 0.08 -7.39 21.44
N TYR A 370 -0.40 -7.80 22.61
CA TYR A 370 -1.47 -7.18 23.36
C TYR A 370 -0.92 -6.15 24.36
N ASN A 371 -1.55 -4.97 24.42
CA ASN A 371 -1.41 -3.90 25.43
C ASN A 371 0.02 -3.35 25.66
N ALA A 372 0.18 -2.05 25.41
CA ALA A 372 1.43 -1.29 25.64
C ALA A 372 2.00 -1.39 27.08
N THR A 373 1.17 -1.75 28.07
CA THR A 373 1.59 -1.87 29.49
C THR A 373 2.49 -3.08 29.73
N THR A 374 2.22 -4.21 29.09
CA THR A 374 3.02 -5.45 29.22
C THR A 374 3.89 -5.71 28.00
N ASN A 375 3.45 -5.25 26.83
CA ASN A 375 4.20 -5.33 25.58
C ASN A 375 4.28 -3.92 24.98
N PRO A 376 5.33 -3.13 25.25
CA PRO A 376 5.42 -1.74 24.78
C PRO A 376 5.44 -1.59 23.25
N GLN A 377 5.61 -2.70 22.52
CA GLN A 377 5.54 -2.76 21.05
C GLN A 377 4.16 -3.20 20.52
N GLY A 378 3.20 -3.50 21.39
CA GLY A 378 1.89 -4.04 21.00
C GLY A 378 0.96 -3.00 20.41
N LEU A 379 0.49 -3.25 19.19
CA LEU A 379 -0.50 -2.40 18.50
C LEU A 379 -1.94 -2.74 18.89
N GLY A 380 -2.17 -3.88 19.54
CA GLY A 380 -3.50 -4.34 19.88
C GLY A 380 -4.13 -3.64 21.09
N ILE A 381 -5.46 -3.68 21.17
CA ILE A 381 -6.26 -3.16 22.28
C ILE A 381 -7.19 -4.23 22.88
N ASP A 382 -7.62 -4.00 24.12
CA ASP A 382 -8.53 -4.89 24.88
C ASP A 382 -9.93 -4.30 25.11
N ASP A 383 -10.24 -3.18 24.48
CA ASP A 383 -11.32 -2.32 24.96
C ASP A 383 -12.18 -1.77 23.82
N PRO A 384 -13.49 -2.09 23.81
CA PRO A 384 -14.22 -3.13 24.55
C PRO A 384 -14.15 -4.50 23.85
N HIS A 385 -13.36 -4.58 22.78
CA HIS A 385 -13.16 -5.77 21.97
C HIS A 385 -11.66 -6.07 21.89
N GLU A 386 -11.29 -7.34 22.03
CA GLU A 386 -9.95 -7.84 21.79
C GLU A 386 -9.59 -7.63 20.31
N VAL A 387 -8.84 -6.57 19.99
CA VAL A 387 -8.37 -6.25 18.64
C VAL A 387 -6.87 -6.45 18.58
N TYR A 388 -6.45 -7.62 18.13
CA TYR A 388 -5.04 -7.96 17.89
C TYR A 388 -4.97 -9.19 17.00
N GLY A 389 -3.92 -9.30 16.19
CA GLY A 389 -3.64 -10.50 15.41
C GLY A 389 -3.16 -10.21 13.99
N GLN A 390 -3.69 -9.15 13.35
CA GLN A 390 -3.44 -8.85 11.95
C GLN A 390 -3.31 -7.36 11.69
N LEU A 391 -2.61 -7.01 10.61
CA LEU A 391 -2.62 -5.68 10.02
C LEU A 391 -3.45 -5.75 8.74
N ASN A 392 -4.34 -4.80 8.54
CA ASN A 392 -5.09 -4.65 7.29
C ASN A 392 -4.40 -3.65 6.34
N THR A 393 -3.88 -2.57 6.92
CA THR A 393 -3.27 -1.50 6.14
C THR A 393 -2.26 -0.75 7.00
N ALA A 394 -1.41 0.04 6.36
CA ALA A 394 -0.51 0.96 7.02
C ALA A 394 -0.18 2.14 6.10
N ALA A 395 0.04 3.31 6.70
CA ALA A 395 0.40 4.53 6.01
C ALA A 395 1.28 5.42 6.90
N VAL A 396 2.23 6.14 6.30
CA VAL A 396 3.03 7.15 7.00
C VAL A 396 2.17 8.40 7.16
N VAL A 397 1.67 8.64 8.37
CA VAL A 397 0.73 9.74 8.64
C VAL A 397 1.42 11.04 9.07
N ILE A 398 2.66 10.95 9.53
CA ILE A 398 3.52 12.10 9.80
C ILE A 398 4.92 11.69 9.32
N PRO A 399 5.47 12.26 8.23
CA PRO A 399 6.85 12.01 7.85
C PRO A 399 7.81 12.77 8.77
N ALA A 400 9.07 12.36 8.80
CA ALA A 400 10.05 13.06 9.61
C ALA A 400 10.31 14.48 9.08
N ALA A 401 10.43 15.46 9.99
CA ALA A 401 10.39 16.91 9.70
C ALA A 401 11.43 17.47 8.69
N SER A 402 12.36 16.68 8.17
CA SER A 402 13.34 17.10 7.16
C SER A 402 13.09 16.55 5.76
N ALA A 403 12.05 15.75 5.56
CA ALA A 403 11.57 15.47 4.22
C ALA A 403 10.91 16.74 3.70
N ALA A 404 11.73 17.66 3.16
CA ALA A 404 11.26 18.58 2.15
C ALA A 404 10.34 17.77 1.22
N PRO A 405 9.16 18.31 0.83
CA PRO A 405 8.25 17.60 -0.05
C PRO A 405 9.10 16.95 -1.11
N ARG A 406 9.06 15.62 -1.15
CA ARG A 406 9.82 14.80 -2.09
C ARG A 406 9.73 15.47 -3.46
N ALA A 407 10.68 15.21 -4.34
CA ALA A 407 10.67 15.73 -5.71
C ALA A 407 9.45 15.29 -6.58
N PHE A 408 8.31 14.98 -5.97
CA PHE A 408 6.99 15.12 -6.54
C PHE A 408 6.62 16.60 -6.71
N ALA A 409 5.75 16.86 -7.68
CA ALA A 409 5.10 18.14 -7.88
C ALA A 409 4.60 18.71 -6.54
N ARG A 410 4.83 20.01 -6.35
CA ARG A 410 4.51 20.80 -5.14
C ARG A 410 3.25 20.32 -4.41
N GLY A 411 3.41 19.62 -3.28
CA GLY A 411 2.30 19.32 -2.36
C GLY A 411 1.49 18.04 -2.65
N ALA A 412 1.98 17.17 -3.54
CA ALA A 412 1.44 15.84 -3.69
C ALA A 412 1.98 14.89 -2.60
N SER A 413 1.07 14.31 -1.82
CA SER A 413 1.31 13.10 -1.04
C SER A 413 0.57 11.95 -1.68
N HIS A 414 1.25 10.83 -1.94
CA HIS A 414 0.56 9.57 -2.21
C HIS A 414 0.37 8.80 -0.90
N THR A 415 -0.75 8.10 -0.78
CA THR A 415 -0.82 7.01 0.19
C THR A 415 -0.28 5.74 -0.46
N LYS A 416 0.72 5.15 0.17
CA LYS A 416 1.12 3.80 -0.16
C LYS A 416 0.36 2.83 0.72
N HIS A 417 -0.65 2.17 0.15
CA HIS A 417 -1.49 1.23 0.87
C HIS A 417 -0.76 -0.10 1.04
N ALA A 418 -0.61 -0.56 2.28
CA ALA A 418 0.00 -1.86 2.53
C ALA A 418 -0.81 -2.99 1.86
N LYS A 419 -0.12 -3.94 1.22
CA LYS A 419 -0.76 -5.00 0.44
C LYS A 419 -1.00 -6.23 1.31
N VAL A 420 -2.27 -6.60 1.47
CA VAL A 420 -2.67 -7.85 2.13
C VAL A 420 -2.58 -8.97 1.11
N MET A 421 -1.74 -9.96 1.34
CA MET A 421 -1.81 -11.22 0.58
C MET A 421 -3.06 -11.99 0.98
N LEU A 422 -3.67 -12.68 0.01
CA LEU A 422 -4.85 -13.48 0.27
C LEU A 422 -4.51 -14.56 1.33
N PRO A 423 -5.39 -14.77 2.33
CA PRO A 423 -5.18 -15.82 3.29
C PRO A 423 -5.08 -17.19 2.62
N PRO A 424 -4.24 -18.11 3.15
CA PRO A 424 -4.16 -19.50 2.67
C PRO A 424 -5.51 -20.18 2.50
N GLU A 425 -6.44 -19.94 3.42
CA GLU A 425 -7.78 -20.53 3.41
C GLU A 425 -8.61 -20.08 2.20
N GLU A 426 -8.44 -18.84 1.73
CA GLU A 426 -9.09 -18.34 0.52
C GLU A 426 -8.41 -18.90 -0.74
N LEU A 427 -7.08 -18.98 -0.75
CA LEU A 427 -6.34 -19.55 -1.87
C LEU A 427 -6.66 -21.03 -2.11
N GLU A 428 -6.83 -21.81 -1.05
CA GLU A 428 -7.26 -23.22 -1.14
C GLU A 428 -8.69 -23.36 -1.69
N LYS A 429 -9.60 -22.42 -1.39
CA LYS A 429 -10.95 -22.41 -2.02
C LYS A 429 -10.87 -22.21 -3.53
N PHE A 430 -10.02 -21.28 -3.99
CA PHE A 430 -9.84 -21.03 -5.44
C PHE A 430 -9.23 -22.25 -6.14
N LYS A 431 -8.26 -22.90 -5.52
CA LYS A 431 -7.67 -24.15 -6.02
C LYS A 431 -8.72 -25.26 -6.16
N ALA A 432 -9.56 -25.45 -5.14
CA ALA A 432 -10.65 -26.44 -5.19
C ALA A 432 -11.67 -26.14 -6.30
N ALA A 433 -12.03 -24.87 -6.49
CA ALA A 433 -12.96 -24.44 -7.55
C ALA A 433 -12.38 -24.68 -8.95
N ALA A 434 -11.10 -24.38 -9.16
CA ALA A 434 -10.42 -24.61 -10.44
C ALA A 434 -10.38 -26.10 -10.82
N VAL A 435 -10.08 -26.99 -9.85
CA VAL A 435 -10.10 -28.44 -10.07
C VAL A 435 -11.50 -28.94 -10.44
N GLN A 436 -12.55 -28.42 -9.78
CA GLN A 436 -13.93 -28.78 -10.12
C GLN A 436 -14.33 -28.31 -11.52
N ALA A 437 -13.91 -27.11 -11.93
CA ALA A 437 -14.19 -26.58 -13.26
C ALA A 437 -13.49 -27.40 -14.36
N ALA A 438 -12.23 -27.79 -14.17
CA ALA A 438 -11.50 -28.64 -15.11
C ALA A 438 -12.15 -30.02 -15.26
N ALA A 439 -12.54 -30.66 -14.14
CA ALA A 439 -13.23 -31.95 -14.17
C ALA A 439 -14.62 -31.91 -14.83
N ALA A 440 -15.26 -30.74 -14.89
CA ALA A 440 -16.53 -30.54 -15.59
C ALA A 440 -16.35 -30.34 -17.10
N GLN A 441 -15.20 -29.83 -17.54
CA GLN A 441 -14.86 -29.67 -18.96
C GLN A 441 -14.46 -31.01 -19.61
N GLU A 442 -13.78 -31.90 -18.89
CA GLU A 442 -13.43 -33.25 -19.39
C GLU A 442 -14.65 -34.18 -19.57
N LYS A 443 -15.80 -33.80 -19.02
CA LYS A 443 -17.07 -34.53 -19.13
C LYS A 443 -17.98 -34.02 -20.25
N LYS A 444 -17.57 -32.99 -20.99
CA LYS A 444 -18.21 -32.48 -22.20
C LYS A 444 -17.42 -32.93 -23.42
#